data_AF-A0A7V5RH63-F1
#
_entry.id   AF-A0A7V5RH63-F1
#
_cell.length_a   1.000
_cell.length_b   1.000
_cell.length_c   1.000
_cell.angle_alpha   90.00
_cell.angle_beta   90.00
_cell.angle_gamma   90.00
#
_symmetry.space_group_name_H-M   'P 1'
#
loop_
_entity.id
_entity.type
_entity.pdbx_description
1 polymer ?
#
loop_
_entity_poly.entity_id
_entity_poly.type
_entity_poly.pdbx_seq_one_letter_code
_entity_poly.pdbx_strand_id
1 'polypeptide(L)'
;MNDLARFFVRTLATTVLGLVLVAWPVYAFLGSGHLIAVVAGSLVGIVNIIIAWIFNKKAVAAGESRMLRSLLSGMLLRFLVVTVAILWVAKATDLNVYTFSFALLGFYLILQVFEVNFLQKQLS
;
A
#
# COMPACT_ATOMS: atom_id res chain seq x y z
N MET A 1 -17.43 -2.84 16.34
CA MET A 1 -16.50 -2.59 15.21
C MET A 1 -15.63 -3.83 15.04
N ASN A 2 -15.79 -4.57 13.94
CA ASN A 2 -15.06 -5.84 13.67
C ASN A 2 -13.55 -5.65 13.85
N ASP A 3 -12.85 -6.63 14.45
CA ASP A 3 -11.39 -6.56 14.67
C ASP A 3 -10.60 -6.26 13.39
N LEU A 4 -11.13 -6.69 12.25
CA LEU A 4 -10.65 -6.36 10.91
C LEU A 4 -10.59 -4.85 10.64
N ALA A 5 -11.64 -4.11 10.98
CA ALA A 5 -11.71 -2.66 10.75
C ALA A 5 -10.74 -1.92 11.67
N ARG A 6 -10.61 -2.38 12.93
CA ARG A 6 -9.68 -1.81 13.90
C ARG A 6 -8.22 -2.04 13.47
N PHE A 7 -7.92 -3.22 12.95
CA PHE A 7 -6.61 -3.55 12.38
C PHE A 7 -6.29 -2.66 11.18
N PHE A 8 -7.23 -2.51 10.24
CA PHE A 8 -7.07 -1.63 9.08
C PHE A 8 -6.83 -0.16 9.46
N VAL A 9 -7.63 0.38 10.38
CA VAL A 9 -7.46 1.77 10.84
C VAL A 9 -6.10 1.98 11.49
N ARG A 10 -5.61 1.01 12.27
CA ARG A 10 -4.26 1.06 12.85
C ARG A 10 -3.20 1.07 11.75
N THR A 11 -3.29 0.18 10.76
CA THR A 11 -2.38 0.12 9.62
C THR A 11 -2.37 1.43 8.84
N LEU A 12 -3.54 2.00 8.54
CA LEU A 12 -3.63 3.28 7.85
C LEU A 12 -2.98 4.39 8.68
N ALA A 13 -3.29 4.45 9.98
CA ALA A 13 -2.74 5.46 10.88
C ALA A 13 -1.22 5.36 11.03
N THR A 14 -0.66 4.16 11.20
CA THR A 14 0.80 3.97 11.28
C THR A 14 1.50 4.38 10.00
N THR A 15 0.86 4.13 8.86
CA THR A 15 1.42 4.46 7.55
C THR A 15 1.39 5.98 7.31
N VAL A 16 0.30 6.65 7.69
CA VAL A 16 0.20 8.12 7.65
C VAL A 16 1.20 8.77 8.60
N LEU A 17 1.35 8.25 9.83
CA LEU A 17 2.35 8.75 10.79
C LEU A 17 3.78 8.59 10.25
N GLY A 18 4.11 7.44 9.68
CA GLY A 18 5.41 7.22 9.05
C GLY A 18 5.68 8.22 7.92
N LEU A 19 4.67 8.51 7.10
CA LEU A 19 4.75 9.50 6.03
C LEU A 19 5.02 10.91 6.59
N VAL A 20 4.31 11.33 7.65
CA VAL A 20 4.53 12.64 8.29
C VAL A 20 5.96 12.76 8.84
N LEU A 21 6.48 11.69 9.46
CA LEU A 21 7.86 11.67 9.98
C LEU A 21 8.91 11.75 8.87
N VAL A 22 8.64 11.14 7.71
CA VAL A 22 9.54 11.14 6.55
C VAL A 22 9.39 12.40 5.70
N ALA A 23 8.25 13.09 5.76
CA ALA A 23 7.96 14.27 4.94
C ALA A 23 8.95 15.42 5.20
N TRP A 24 9.25 15.71 6.46
CA TRP A 24 10.21 16.76 6.82
C TRP A 24 11.62 16.52 6.26
N PRO A 25 12.28 15.38 6.50
CA PRO A 25 13.60 15.13 5.94
C PRO A 25 13.59 15.08 4.41
N VAL A 26 12.55 14.53 3.78
CA VAL A 26 12.45 14.55 2.30
C VAL A 26 12.39 15.99 1.79
N TYR A 27 11.58 16.85 2.41
CA TYR A 27 11.51 18.26 2.03
C TYR A 27 12.84 18.99 2.26
N ALA A 28 13.46 18.79 3.43
CA ALA A 28 14.68 19.49 3.82
C ALA A 28 15.91 19.09 3.01
N PHE A 29 16.03 17.81 2.62
CA PHE A 29 17.23 17.29 1.93
C PHE A 29 17.06 17.11 0.41
N LEU A 30 15.84 16.85 -0.08
CA LEU A 30 15.58 16.54 -1.49
C LEU A 30 14.70 17.59 -2.19
N GLY A 31 14.03 18.46 -1.43
CA GLY A 31 13.21 19.53 -1.98
C GLY A 31 11.76 19.15 -2.29
N SER A 32 10.99 20.14 -2.76
CA SER A 32 9.53 20.05 -2.93
C SER A 32 9.09 19.04 -3.99
N GLY A 33 9.84 18.89 -5.10
CA GLY A 33 9.51 17.93 -6.16
C GLY A 33 9.53 16.47 -5.66
N HIS A 34 10.50 16.14 -4.81
CA HIS A 34 10.59 14.82 -4.19
C HIS A 34 9.50 14.61 -3.14
N LEU A 35 9.16 15.64 -2.36
CA LEU A 35 8.04 15.57 -1.43
C LEU A 35 6.72 15.27 -2.16
N ILE A 36 6.44 15.95 -3.26
CA ILE A 36 5.23 15.70 -4.06
C ILE A 36 5.24 14.27 -4.61
N ALA A 37 6.38 13.77 -5.08
CA ALA A 37 6.52 12.39 -5.54
C ALA A 37 6.25 11.36 -4.41
N VAL A 38 6.74 11.62 -3.19
CA VAL A 38 6.45 10.77 -2.02
C VAL A 38 4.97 10.81 -1.66
N VAL A 39 4.35 11.99 -1.63
CA VAL A 39 2.92 12.14 -1.32
C VAL A 39 2.07 11.43 -2.37
N ALA A 40 2.36 11.62 -3.65
CA ALA A 40 1.67 10.95 -4.75
C ALA A 40 1.82 9.42 -4.66
N GLY A 41 3.03 8.91 -4.42
CA GLY A 41 3.29 7.48 -4.23
C GLY A 41 2.53 6.92 -3.02
N SER A 42 2.44 7.70 -1.95
CA SER A 42 1.71 7.33 -0.75
C SER A 42 0.20 7.24 -0.98
N LEU A 43 -0.38 8.15 -1.76
CA LEU A 43 -1.80 8.08 -2.14
C LEU A 43 -2.12 6.80 -2.90
N VAL A 44 -1.27 6.42 -3.85
CA VAL A 44 -1.38 5.14 -4.56
C VAL A 44 -1.19 3.96 -3.60
N GLY A 45 -0.27 4.08 -2.65
CA GLY A 45 -0.08 3.10 -1.57
C GLY A 45 -1.34 2.90 -0.72
N ILE A 46 -2.05 3.98 -0.38
CA ILE A 46 -3.33 3.92 0.36
C ILE A 46 -4.41 3.19 -0.47
N VAL A 47 -4.50 3.47 -1.78
CA VAL A 47 -5.41 2.73 -2.67
C VAL A 47 -5.09 1.24 -2.66
N ASN A 48 -3.80 0.88 -2.69
CA ASN A 48 -3.36 -0.50 -2.58
C ASN A 48 -3.73 -1.16 -1.25
N ILE A 49 -3.65 -0.42 -0.13
CA ILE A 49 -4.07 -0.88 1.20
C ILE A 49 -5.57 -1.20 1.20
N ILE A 50 -6.39 -0.34 0.58
CA ILE A 50 -7.84 -0.55 0.48
C ILE A 50 -8.15 -1.79 -0.37
N ILE A 51 -7.48 -1.97 -1.51
CA ILE A 51 -7.64 -3.15 -2.37
C ILE A 51 -7.28 -4.41 -1.59
N ALA A 52 -6.13 -4.43 -0.90
CA ALA A 52 -5.72 -5.58 -0.08
C ALA A 52 -6.79 -5.92 0.97
N TRP A 53 -7.34 -4.93 1.66
CA TRP A 53 -8.39 -5.14 2.66
C TRP A 53 -9.65 -5.78 2.08
N ILE A 54 -10.13 -5.28 0.93
CA ILE A 54 -11.31 -5.83 0.26
C ILE A 54 -11.07 -7.29 -0.15
N PHE A 55 -9.93 -7.59 -0.76
CA PHE A 55 -9.62 -8.93 -1.24
C PHE A 55 -9.35 -9.91 -0.10
N ASN A 56 -8.68 -9.48 0.97
CA ASN A 56 -8.43 -10.32 2.15
C ASN A 56 -9.73 -10.66 2.87
N LYS A 57 -10.65 -9.69 3.00
CA LYS A 57 -11.99 -9.94 3.56
C LYS A 57 -12.77 -10.95 2.70
N LYS A 58 -12.71 -10.82 1.37
CA LYS A 58 -13.35 -11.77 0.45
C LYS A 58 -12.69 -13.16 0.52
N ALA A 59 -11.37 -13.23 0.65
CA ALA A 59 -10.62 -14.47 0.72
C ALA A 59 -10.99 -15.28 1.96
N VAL A 60 -11.06 -14.63 3.12
CA VAL A 60 -11.49 -15.26 4.39
C VAL A 60 -12.93 -15.77 4.27
N ALA A 61 -13.83 -15.03 3.62
CA ALA A 61 -15.23 -15.44 3.44
C ALA A 61 -15.42 -16.60 2.43
N ALA A 62 -14.46 -16.85 1.55
CA ALA A 62 -14.59 -17.81 0.44
C ALA A 62 -14.21 -19.26 0.82
N GLY A 63 -13.71 -19.51 2.03
CA GLY A 63 -13.24 -20.80 2.52
C GLY A 63 -11.82 -21.17 2.05
N GLU A 64 -11.16 -22.11 2.75
CA GLU A 64 -9.74 -22.47 2.53
C GLU A 64 -9.41 -22.81 1.06
N SER A 65 -10.29 -23.55 0.37
CA SER A 65 -10.06 -23.98 -1.01
C SER A 65 -10.00 -22.85 -2.03
N ARG A 66 -10.59 -21.67 -1.73
CA ARG A 66 -10.59 -20.49 -2.61
C ARG A 66 -9.79 -19.31 -2.05
N MET A 67 -9.31 -19.42 -0.81
CA MET A 67 -8.57 -18.36 -0.13
C MET A 67 -7.31 -17.97 -0.92
N LEU A 68 -6.45 -18.93 -1.26
CA LEU A 68 -5.22 -18.68 -2.03
C LEU A 68 -5.50 -18.01 -3.38
N ARG A 69 -6.54 -18.47 -4.09
CA ARG A 69 -6.92 -17.88 -5.38
C ARG A 69 -7.36 -16.42 -5.22
N SER A 70 -8.16 -16.09 -4.20
CA SER A 70 -8.60 -14.72 -3.94
C SER A 70 -7.42 -13.82 -3.51
N LEU A 71 -6.47 -14.35 -2.73
CA LEU A 71 -5.26 -13.62 -2.32
C LEU A 71 -4.38 -13.31 -3.53
N LEU A 72 -4.11 -14.31 -4.38
CA LEU A 72 -3.31 -14.14 -5.60
C LEU A 72 -3.96 -13.16 -6.59
N SER A 73 -5.27 -13.24 -6.78
CA SER A 73 -6.01 -12.27 -7.61
C SER A 73 -5.89 -10.85 -7.05
N GLY A 74 -5.95 -10.70 -5.73
CA GLY A 74 -5.73 -9.41 -5.06
C GLY A 74 -4.29 -8.90 -5.20
N MET A 75 -3.29 -9.78 -5.16
CA MET A 75 -1.89 -9.42 -5.41
C MET A 75 -1.68 -8.95 -6.85
N LEU A 76 -2.19 -9.69 -7.84
CA LEU A 76 -2.08 -9.32 -9.26
C LEU A 76 -2.70 -7.95 -9.54
N LEU A 77 -3.89 -7.67 -8.99
CA LEU A 77 -4.54 -6.38 -9.16
C LEU A 77 -3.70 -5.24 -8.55
N ARG A 78 -3.10 -5.43 -7.37
CA ARG A 78 -2.22 -4.45 -6.73
C ARG A 78 -0.96 -4.18 -7.56
N PHE A 79 -0.34 -5.22 -8.11
CA PHE A 79 0.80 -5.06 -9.02
C PHE A 79 0.42 -4.29 -10.27
N LEU A 80 -0.75 -4.57 -10.85
CA LEU A 80 -1.24 -3.85 -12.01
C LEU A 80 -1.48 -2.37 -11.70
N VAL A 81 -2.11 -2.05 -10.57
CA VAL A 81 -2.32 -0.67 -10.12
C VAL A 81 -0.98 0.07 -9.93
N VAL A 82 0.00 -0.57 -9.29
CA VAL A 82 1.35 0.01 -9.10
C VAL A 82 2.04 0.24 -10.44
N THR A 83 1.99 -0.74 -11.33
CA THR A 83 2.63 -0.65 -12.65
C THR A 83 2.03 0.48 -13.48
N VAL A 84 0.70 0.55 -13.53
CA VAL A 84 -0.02 1.63 -14.23
C VAL A 84 0.32 2.99 -13.62
N ALA A 85 0.38 3.09 -12.28
CA ALA A 85 0.74 4.33 -11.61
C ALA A 85 2.17 4.77 -11.92
N ILE A 86 3.15 3.85 -11.91
CA ILE A 86 4.54 4.15 -12.27
C ILE A 86 4.64 4.62 -13.73
N LEU A 87 3.99 3.90 -14.66
CA LEU A 87 4.00 4.27 -16.09
C LEU A 87 3.32 5.63 -16.32
N TRP A 88 2.23 5.90 -15.61
CA TRP A 88 1.53 7.18 -15.69
C TRP A 88 2.41 8.31 -15.17
N VAL A 89 3.04 8.14 -14.00
CA VAL A 89 3.97 9.14 -13.44
C VAL A 89 5.15 9.37 -14.39
N ALA A 90 5.74 8.31 -14.95
CA ALA A 90 6.87 8.40 -15.85
C ALA A 90 6.56 9.10 -17.19
N LYS A 91 5.31 9.03 -17.66
CA LYS A 91 4.93 9.54 -18.98
C LYS A 91 4.13 10.86 -18.94
N ALA A 92 3.38 11.09 -17.87
CA ALA A 92 2.40 12.18 -17.79
C ALA A 92 2.73 13.24 -16.73
N THR A 93 3.82 13.07 -15.95
CA THR A 93 4.19 14.02 -14.90
C THR A 93 5.69 14.27 -14.88
N ASP A 94 6.11 15.45 -14.41
CA ASP A 94 7.52 15.78 -14.16
C ASP A 94 8.04 15.27 -12.81
N LEU A 95 7.29 14.36 -12.16
CA LEU A 95 7.69 13.83 -10.86
C LEU A 95 8.88 12.89 -11.00
N ASN A 96 9.73 12.92 -9.98
CA ASN A 96 10.88 12.01 -9.91
C ASN A 96 10.40 10.56 -9.73
N VAL A 97 10.45 9.80 -10.83
CA VAL A 97 9.99 8.40 -10.90
C VAL A 97 10.67 7.50 -9.87
N TYR A 98 11.96 7.72 -9.61
CA TYR A 98 12.70 6.93 -8.62
C TYR A 98 12.16 7.16 -7.21
N THR A 99 11.94 8.41 -6.84
CA THR A 99 11.41 8.78 -5.52
C THR A 99 10.00 8.27 -5.33
N PHE A 100 9.16 8.42 -6.35
CA PHE A 100 7.82 7.85 -6.39
C PHE A 100 7.84 6.33 -6.21
N SER A 101 8.72 5.63 -6.94
CA SER A 101 8.87 4.18 -6.87
C SER A 101 9.39 3.71 -5.52
N PHE A 102 10.35 4.41 -4.90
CA PHE A 102 10.83 4.11 -3.56
C PHE A 102 9.75 4.29 -2.50
N ALA A 103 8.94 5.36 -2.60
CA ALA A 103 7.80 5.55 -1.72
C ALA A 103 6.80 4.40 -1.85
N LEU A 104 6.46 3.99 -3.08
CA LEU A 104 5.60 2.83 -3.33
C LEU A 104 6.14 1.53 -2.76
N LEU A 105 7.44 1.28 -2.93
CA LEU A 105 8.12 0.09 -2.39
C LEU A 105 8.06 0.07 -0.85
N GLY A 106 8.33 1.20 -0.21
CA GLY A 106 8.21 1.33 1.25
C GLY A 106 6.80 1.01 1.73
N PHE A 107 5.79 1.58 1.06
CA PHE A 107 4.38 1.28 1.34
C PHE A 107 4.03 -0.19 1.12
N TYR A 108 4.54 -0.80 0.05
CA TYR A 108 4.29 -2.19 -0.28
C TYR A 108 4.85 -3.13 0.80
N LEU A 109 6.06 -2.88 1.30
CA LEU A 109 6.67 -3.67 2.38
C LEU A 109 5.84 -3.60 3.66
N ILE A 110 5.40 -2.40 4.04
CA ILE A 110 4.50 -2.20 5.18
C ILE A 110 3.22 -3.04 5.00
N LEU A 111 2.62 -2.97 3.81
CA LEU A 111 1.44 -3.75 3.44
C LEU A 111 1.65 -5.26 3.59
N GLN A 112 2.80 -5.76 3.12
CA GLN A 112 3.13 -7.18 3.14
C GLN A 112 3.25 -7.69 4.59
N VAL A 113 3.91 -6.94 5.46
CA VAL A 113 4.00 -7.27 6.90
C VAL A 113 2.61 -7.34 7.53
N PHE A 114 1.72 -6.40 7.20
CA PHE A 114 0.35 -6.41 7.70
C PHE A 114 -0.48 -7.57 7.17
N GLU A 115 -0.35 -7.89 5.88
CA GLU A 115 -1.07 -9.00 5.25
C GLU A 115 -0.68 -10.35 5.87
N VAL A 116 0.61 -10.57 6.11
CA VAL A 116 1.10 -11.77 6.81
C VAL A 116 0.54 -11.86 8.22
N ASN A 117 0.61 -10.78 9.00
CA ASN A 117 0.07 -10.73 10.36
C ASN A 117 -1.46 -10.95 10.39
N PHE A 118 -2.17 -10.45 9.38
CA PHE A 118 -3.61 -10.64 9.25
C PHE A 118 -3.96 -12.10 8.98
N LEU A 119 -3.29 -12.72 8.01
CA LEU A 119 -3.52 -14.11 7.65
C LEU A 119 -3.18 -15.06 8.80
N GLN A 120 -2.08 -14.82 9.51
CA GLN A 120 -1.71 -15.61 10.69
C GLN A 120 -2.80 -15.59 11.76
N LYS A 121 -3.42 -14.43 12.05
CA LYS A 121 -4.51 -14.31 13.02
C LYS A 121 -5.82 -14.99 12.61
N GLN A 122 -6.04 -15.20 11.31
CA GLN A 122 -7.24 -15.86 10.80
C GLN A 122 -7.07 -17.38 10.72
N LEU A 123 -5.82 -17.86 10.64
CA LEU A 123 -5.48 -19.27 10.49
C LEU A 123 -5.08 -19.96 11.81
N SER A 124 -4.77 -19.19 12.87
CA SER A 124 -4.55 -19.71 14.24
C SER A 124 -5.83 -19.73 15.05
#